data_AF-A0A6V7JPL4-F1
#
_entry.id   AF-A0A6V7JPL4-F1
#
_cell.length_a   1.000
_cell.length_b   1.000
_cell.length_c   1.000
_cell.angle_alpha   90.00
_cell.angle_beta   90.00
_cell.angle_gamma   90.00
#
_symmetry.space_group_name_H-M   'P 1'
#
loop_
_entity.id
_entity.type
_entity.pdbx_description
1 polymer ?
#
loop_
_entity_poly.entity_id
_entity_poly.type
_entity_poly.pdbx_seq_one_letter_code
_entity_poly.pdbx_strand_id
1 'polypeptide(L)'
;NLVMQQKYPVVFCHNDMQEGNILLRQNTRKRELVLIDFEYCSYNYRSFDLANHFAEWQFDYTAPDYPFYYERRGAGPTDEQK
;
A
#
# COMPACT_ATOMS: atom_id res chain seq x y z
N ASN A 1 -6.66 -31.44 7.52
CA ASN A 1 -5.24 -31.07 7.30
C ASN A 1 -5.01 -29.74 8.00
N LEU A 2 -4.53 -29.75 9.24
CA LEU A 2 -4.47 -28.59 10.15
C LEU A 2 -3.49 -27.49 9.68
N VAL A 3 -2.68 -27.78 8.66
CA VAL A 3 -1.63 -26.91 8.12
C VAL A 3 -2.20 -25.76 7.26
N MET A 4 -3.48 -25.78 6.90
CA MET A 4 -4.06 -24.83 5.94
C MET A 4 -4.71 -23.57 6.55
N GLN A 5 -4.70 -23.41 7.88
CA GLN A 5 -5.21 -22.20 8.55
C GLN A 5 -4.11 -21.51 9.34
N GLN A 6 -3.10 -20.95 8.66
CA GLN A 6 -2.24 -19.98 9.33
C GLN A 6 -3.04 -18.71 9.60
N LYS A 7 -3.25 -18.41 10.89
CA LYS A 7 -3.89 -17.18 11.38
C LYS A 7 -3.24 -15.91 10.80
N TYR A 8 -1.95 -15.99 10.47
CA TYR A 8 -1.14 -14.92 9.89
C TYR A 8 -0.39 -15.46 8.67
N PRO A 9 -1.00 -15.43 7.47
CA PRO A 9 -0.38 -15.98 6.28
C PRO A 9 0.81 -15.13 5.84
N VAL A 10 1.92 -15.81 5.56
CA VAL A 10 3.10 -15.23 4.92
C VAL A 10 2.95 -15.38 3.40
N VAL A 11 3.07 -14.27 2.68
CA VAL A 11 2.90 -14.18 1.22
C VAL A 11 4.01 -13.30 0.64
N PHE A 12 4.18 -13.32 -0.68
CA PHE A 12 5.03 -12.34 -1.34
C PHE A 12 4.35 -10.97 -1.25
N CYS A 13 5.00 -10.04 -0.56
CA CYS A 13 4.52 -8.70 -0.27
C CYS A 13 5.35 -7.66 -1.03
N HIS A 14 4.73 -6.51 -1.30
CA HIS A 14 5.39 -5.35 -1.89
C HIS A 14 6.30 -4.65 -0.88
N ASN A 15 5.84 -4.57 0.37
CA ASN A 15 6.42 -3.85 1.51
C ASN A 15 6.51 -2.32 1.37
N ASP A 16 5.99 -1.74 0.27
CA ASP A 16 5.98 -0.29 0.02
C ASP A 16 4.77 0.16 -0.81
N MET A 17 3.56 -0.01 -0.27
CA MET A 17 2.29 0.25 -0.97
C MET A 17 1.85 1.73 -0.91
N GLN A 18 2.74 2.67 -1.21
CA GLN A 18 2.45 4.12 -1.33
C GLN A 18 1.83 4.49 -2.70
N GLU A 19 1.24 5.68 -2.83
CA GLU A 19 0.41 6.07 -3.98
C GLU A 19 1.16 6.22 -5.32
N GLY A 20 2.42 6.66 -5.29
CA GLY A 20 3.33 6.71 -6.42
C GLY A 20 3.71 5.34 -7.00
N ASN A 21 3.58 4.25 -6.24
CA ASN A 21 3.81 2.89 -6.72
C ASN A 21 2.55 2.24 -7.33
N ILE A 22 1.41 2.93 -7.32
CA ILE A 22 0.12 2.44 -7.83
C ILE A 22 -0.29 3.27 -9.05
N LEU A 23 0.10 2.80 -10.24
CA LEU A 23 -0.13 3.55 -11.47
C LEU A 23 -1.45 3.18 -12.15
N LEU A 24 -2.18 4.19 -12.62
CA LEU A 24 -3.32 3.98 -13.53
C LEU A 24 -2.81 3.84 -14.96
N ARG A 25 -2.97 2.65 -15.54
CA ARG A 25 -2.58 2.39 -16.93
C ARG A 25 -3.41 3.23 -17.89
N GLN A 26 -2.72 4.03 -18.71
CA GLN A 26 -3.34 4.89 -19.73
C GLN A 26 -3.54 4.14 -21.06
N ASN A 27 -4.39 4.68 -21.93
CA ASN A 27 -4.65 4.19 -23.29
C ASN A 27 -5.22 2.75 -23.37
N THR A 28 -5.90 2.30 -22.31
CA THR A 28 -6.62 1.04 -22.27
C THR A 28 -8.12 1.27 -22.20
N ARG A 29 -8.92 0.36 -22.79
CA ARG A 29 -10.40 0.43 -22.69
C ARG A 29 -10.91 0.07 -21.28
N LYS A 30 -10.06 -0.52 -20.45
CA LYS A 30 -10.36 -0.94 -19.08
C LYS A 30 -9.47 -0.17 -18.12
N ARG A 31 -10.05 0.33 -17.02
CA ARG A 31 -9.29 0.88 -15.90
C ARG A 31 -8.50 -0.25 -15.25
N GLU A 32 -7.18 -0.13 -15.26
CA GLU A 32 -6.25 -1.12 -14.74
C GLU A 32 -5.22 -0.39 -13.88
N LEU A 33 -5.06 -0.84 -12.63
CA LEU A 33 -3.98 -0.38 -11.76
C LEU A 33 -2.80 -1.34 -11.92
N VAL A 34 -1.60 -0.77 -11.97
CA VAL A 34 -0.34 -1.51 -12.09
C VAL A 34 0.53 -1.13 -10.90
N LEU A 35 0.98 -2.14 -10.16
CA LEU A 35 1.97 -1.98 -9.11
C LEU A 35 3.36 -1.99 -9.73
N ILE A 36 4.23 -1.09 -9.28
CA ILE A 36 5.63 -0.97 -9.71
C ILE A 36 6.54 -0.80 -8.49
N ASP A 37 7.86 -0.82 -8.72
CA ASP A 37 8.87 -0.54 -7.69
C ASP A 37 8.94 -1.58 -6.54
N PHE A 38 9.23 -2.82 -6.93
CA PHE A 38 9.33 -3.97 -6.02
C PHE A 38 10.69 -4.05 -5.29
N GLU A 39 11.41 -2.95 -5.09
CA GLU A 39 12.77 -3.01 -4.51
C GLU A 39 12.80 -3.53 -3.05
N TYR A 40 11.72 -3.29 -2.30
CA TYR A 40 11.54 -3.81 -0.93
C TYR A 40 10.78 -5.14 -0.87
N CYS A 41 10.41 -5.73 -2.00
CA CYS A 41 9.55 -6.91 -2.00
C CYS A 41 10.22 -8.12 -1.31
N SER A 42 9.44 -8.85 -0.53
CA SER A 42 9.90 -10.06 0.15
C SER A 42 8.71 -10.88 0.65
N TYR A 43 8.98 -12.10 1.11
CA TYR A 43 7.96 -12.84 1.86
C TYR A 43 7.75 -12.18 3.22
N ASN A 44 6.52 -11.73 3.47
CA ASN A 44 6.13 -11.08 4.71
C ASN A 44 4.68 -11.44 5.08
N TYR A 45 4.22 -11.05 6.26
CA TYR A 45 2.81 -11.19 6.63
C TYR A 45 1.95 -10.32 5.73
N ARG A 46 0.88 -10.87 5.14
CA ARG A 46 -0.02 -10.07 4.26
C ARG A 46 -0.57 -8.80 4.92
N SER A 47 -0.69 -8.82 6.25
CA SER A 47 -1.19 -7.68 7.02
C SER A 47 -0.22 -6.50 7.01
N PHE A 48 1.06 -6.74 6.74
CA PHE A 48 2.05 -5.68 6.61
C PHE A 48 1.74 -4.76 5.42
N ASP A 49 1.55 -5.31 4.22
CA ASP A 49 1.19 -4.51 3.04
C ASP A 49 -0.10 -3.70 3.24
N LEU A 50 -1.12 -4.31 3.87
CA LEU A 50 -2.37 -3.62 4.18
C LEU A 50 -2.15 -2.48 5.18
N ALA A 51 -1.43 -2.75 6.28
CA ALA A 51 -1.14 -1.75 7.30
C ALA A 51 -0.27 -0.62 6.75
N ASN A 52 0.72 -0.93 5.92
CA ASN A 52 1.56 0.05 5.24
C ASN A 52 0.70 0.93 4.33
N HIS A 53 -0.08 0.33 3.43
CA HIS A 53 -0.97 1.08 2.54
C HIS A 53 -1.90 2.02 3.31
N PHE A 54 -2.48 1.57 4.42
CA PHE A 54 -3.33 2.40 5.28
C PHE A 54 -2.57 3.49 6.04
N ALA A 55 -1.30 3.27 6.40
CA ALA A 55 -0.46 4.29 6.99
C ALA A 55 -0.17 5.41 5.97
N GLU A 56 0.11 5.04 4.72
CA GLU A 56 0.40 5.96 3.61
C GLU A 56 -0.78 6.89 3.27
N TRP A 57 -2.03 6.53 3.59
CA TRP A 57 -3.18 7.44 3.41
C TRP A 57 -3.06 8.74 4.22
N GLN A 58 -2.23 8.74 5.25
CA GLN A 58 -1.98 9.90 6.09
C GLN A 58 -0.83 10.78 5.58
N PHE A 59 -0.14 10.38 4.52
CA PHE A 59 0.96 11.14 3.95
C PHE A 59 0.62 11.59 2.53
N ASP A 60 1.12 12.76 2.16
CA ASP A 60 1.00 13.33 0.83
C ASP A 60 2.34 13.91 0.44
N TYR A 61 2.98 13.31 -0.55
CA TYR A 61 4.34 13.63 -0.99
C TYR A 61 4.39 14.72 -2.08
N THR A 62 3.31 15.47 -2.28
CA THR A 62 3.24 16.54 -3.30
C THR A 62 3.67 17.92 -2.79
N ALA A 63 4.15 18.03 -1.55
CA ALA A 63 4.55 19.31 -0.98
C ALA A 63 5.80 19.87 -1.69
N PRO A 64 5.77 21.12 -2.21
CA PRO A 64 6.88 21.68 -2.98
C PRO A 64 8.05 22.16 -2.09
N ASP A 65 7.78 22.40 -0.81
CA ASP A 65 8.72 22.99 0.15
C ASP A 65 9.04 22.01 1.28
N TYR A 66 10.18 22.23 1.95
CA TYR A 66 10.61 21.42 3.10
C TYR A 66 9.50 21.30 4.17
N PRO A 67 9.23 20.09 4.71
CA PRO A 67 10.00 18.85 4.58
C PRO A 67 9.61 17.96 3.39
N PHE A 68 8.91 18.50 2.39
CA PHE A 68 8.48 17.83 1.14
C PHE A 68 7.38 16.78 1.30
N TYR A 69 6.63 16.83 2.41
CA TYR A 69 5.40 16.07 2.59
C TYR A 69 4.41 16.81 3.49
N TYR A 70 3.13 16.45 3.39
CA TYR A 70 2.09 16.81 4.35
C TYR A 70 1.68 15.60 5.18
N GLU A 71 1.63 15.75 6.50
CA GLU A 71 1.01 14.76 7.40
C GLU A 71 -0.46 15.13 7.62
N ARG A 72 -1.38 14.29 7.15
CA ARG A 72 -2.83 14.44 7.27
C ARG A 72 -3.34 13.57 8.41
N ARG A 73 -3.08 13.98 9.65
CA ARG A 73 -3.50 13.25 10.85
C ARG A 73 -5.00 12.96 10.82
N GLY A 74 -5.36 11.69 10.99
CA GLY A 74 -6.77 11.25 10.97
C GLY A 74 -7.32 10.96 9.58
N ALA A 75 -6.53 11.09 8.52
CA ALA A 75 -6.91 10.65 7.16
C ALA A 75 -6.71 9.14 6.92
N GLY A 76 -6.33 8.38 7.95
CA GLY A 76 -6.27 6.92 7.90
C GLY A 76 -7.67 6.31 7.70
N PRO A 77 -7.75 5.00 7.39
CA PRO A 77 -9.02 4.35 7.11
C PRO A 77 -9.93 4.32 8.35
N THR A 78 -11.22 4.55 8.14
CA THR A 78 -12.26 4.28 9.13
C THR A 78 -12.41 2.77 9.35
N ASP A 79 -13.15 2.37 10.39
CA ASP A 79 -13.42 0.94 10.62
C ASP A 79 -14.32 0.32 9.53
N GLU A 80 -15.09 1.12 8.79
CA GLU A 80 -15.85 0.66 7.62
C GLU A 80 -14.95 0.44 6.39
N GLN A 81 -13.81 1.13 6.32
CA GLN A 81 -12.84 1.02 5.22
C GLN A 81 -11.80 -0.10 5.42
N LYS A 82 -11.77 -0.73 6.60
CA LYS A 82 -10.88 -1.85 6.96
C LYS A 82 -11.56 -3.20 6.75
#